data_AF-A0A7X8L4X4-F1
#
_entry.id   AF-A0A7X8L4X4-F1
#
_cell.length_a   1.000
_cell.length_b   1.000
_cell.length_c   1.000
_cell.angle_alpha   90.00
_cell.angle_beta   90.00
_cell.angle_gamma   90.00
#
_symmetry.space_group_name_H-M   'P 1'
#
loop_
_entity.id
_entity.type
_entity.pdbx_description
1 polymer ?
#
loop_
_entity_poly.entity_id
_entity_poly.type
_entity_poly.pdbx_seq_one_letter_code
_entity_poly.pdbx_strand_id
1 'polypeptide(L)'
;MTFLNNYYNYNSYSSPYYEDPLFFEPNSYTYDPYNYYQYPYSVNMPAFNPRHMSNQYGNQIQMTDYGPAPFSVNIEQATKQNTNFRTALWTGDHLQLTLMSINVGEDIGLENHPNLDQFIRIEQGQGLAMMGDSMDRMDFQANVEDDFIIIIPAGKWHNIINTGNIPLKLYSIYAPPQHPHGTVHMTKSDAEAAERMRMQ
;
A
#
# COMPACT_ATOMS: atom_id res chain seq x y z
N MET A 1 -37.59 -22.58 -3.87
CA MET A 1 -36.34 -23.15 -4.40
C MET A 1 -35.20 -22.27 -3.93
N THR A 2 -34.39 -22.81 -3.04
CA THR A 2 -33.25 -22.19 -2.36
C THR A 2 -31.95 -22.37 -3.17
N PHE A 3 -30.93 -21.60 -2.77
CA PHE A 3 -29.47 -21.79 -2.94
C PHE A 3 -28.82 -21.13 -4.19
N LEU A 4 -27.70 -20.39 -4.13
CA LEU A 4 -26.63 -20.23 -3.12
C LEU A 4 -25.86 -18.91 -3.31
N ASN A 5 -25.50 -18.24 -2.19
CA ASN A 5 -24.41 -17.25 -2.12
C ASN A 5 -23.12 -18.00 -1.77
N ASN A 6 -22.07 -17.87 -2.59
CA ASN A 6 -20.73 -18.35 -2.26
C ASN A 6 -19.91 -17.19 -1.70
N TYR A 7 -19.75 -17.17 -0.38
CA TYR A 7 -18.72 -16.37 0.29
C TYR A 7 -17.39 -17.15 0.23
N TYR A 8 -16.41 -16.63 -0.50
CA TYR A 8 -15.04 -17.12 -0.41
C TYR A 8 -14.41 -16.60 0.89
N ASN A 9 -14.12 -17.54 1.77
CA ASN A 9 -13.45 -17.33 3.04
C ASN A 9 -11.94 -17.35 2.79
N TYR A 10 -11.27 -16.20 2.78
CA TYR A 10 -9.83 -16.12 2.63
C TYR A 10 -9.15 -16.28 3.99
N ASN A 11 -8.69 -17.52 4.24
CA ASN A 11 -7.79 -17.84 5.34
C ASN A 11 -6.44 -17.12 5.11
N SER A 12 -6.05 -16.28 6.07
CA SER A 12 -4.75 -15.63 6.12
C SER A 12 -3.68 -16.64 6.54
N TYR A 13 -2.76 -16.94 5.64
CA TYR A 13 -1.58 -17.78 5.90
C TYR A 13 -0.50 -16.97 6.63
N SER A 14 -0.05 -17.47 7.77
CA SER A 14 1.15 -17.00 8.47
C SER A 14 2.37 -17.83 8.06
N SER A 15 3.43 -17.14 7.61
CA SER A 15 4.69 -17.72 7.14
C SER A 15 5.59 -18.18 8.31
N PRO A 16 6.19 -19.39 8.27
CA PRO A 16 7.03 -19.90 9.35
C PRO A 16 8.49 -20.06 8.89
N TYR A 17 9.45 -19.29 9.43
CA TYR A 17 10.86 -19.71 9.49
C TYR A 17 11.57 -19.04 10.66
N TYR A 18 11.91 -19.82 11.67
CA TYR A 18 13.29 -20.10 12.11
C TYR A 18 13.21 -21.09 13.28
N GLU A 19 13.57 -22.35 13.02
CA GLU A 19 13.85 -23.35 14.05
C GLU A 19 15.36 -23.40 14.30
N ASP A 20 15.77 -23.45 15.57
CA ASP A 20 16.79 -24.38 16.08
C ASP A 20 16.76 -24.40 17.63
N PRO A 21 17.25 -25.45 18.33
CA PRO A 21 16.39 -26.21 19.23
C PRO A 21 17.06 -26.51 20.57
N LEU A 22 16.47 -26.21 21.73
CA LEU A 22 17.01 -26.79 22.98
C LEU A 22 15.93 -27.21 23.98
N PHE A 23 15.73 -28.53 24.01
CA PHE A 23 15.55 -29.46 25.14
C PHE A 23 14.63 -29.10 26.34
N PHE A 24 13.55 -29.90 26.47
CA PHE A 24 13.03 -30.67 27.65
C PHE A 24 13.09 -30.04 29.07
N GLU A 25 12.11 -30.13 29.99
CA GLU A 25 11.16 -31.20 30.36
C GLU A 25 10.09 -30.67 31.40
N PRO A 26 9.18 -31.44 32.06
CA PRO A 26 7.73 -31.44 31.78
C PRO A 26 6.77 -31.11 32.97
N ASN A 27 5.47 -31.07 32.65
CA ASN A 27 4.25 -31.12 33.51
C ASN A 27 3.78 -29.76 34.11
N SER A 28 2.50 -29.38 34.13
CA SER A 28 1.24 -30.14 34.23
C SER A 28 0.00 -29.34 33.74
N TYR A 29 -1.04 -30.08 33.33
CA TYR A 29 -2.28 -29.69 32.65
C TYR A 29 -3.27 -28.76 33.38
N THR A 30 -3.80 -27.78 32.65
CA THR A 30 -5.23 -27.41 32.59
C THR A 30 -5.59 -27.02 31.14
N TYR A 31 -6.59 -27.69 30.54
CA TYR A 31 -6.98 -27.55 29.13
C TYR A 31 -8.11 -26.51 28.99
N ASP A 32 -7.82 -25.38 28.35
CA ASP A 32 -8.75 -24.31 27.97
C ASP A 32 -8.66 -24.09 26.45
N PRO A 33 -9.73 -24.33 25.67
CA PRO A 33 -9.63 -24.39 24.20
C PRO A 33 -9.67 -23.02 23.50
N TYR A 34 -9.61 -21.89 24.22
CA TYR A 34 -9.63 -20.54 23.61
C TYR A 34 -8.44 -19.64 23.96
N ASN A 35 -7.38 -20.18 24.57
CA ASN A 35 -6.25 -19.36 25.01
C ASN A 35 -5.04 -19.49 24.07
N TYR A 36 -5.09 -18.77 22.95
CA TYR A 36 -3.96 -18.65 22.03
C TYR A 36 -3.28 -17.28 22.25
N TYR A 37 -2.04 -17.34 22.74
CA TYR A 37 -1.10 -16.26 23.06
C TYR A 37 -1.17 -15.61 24.46
N GLN A 38 -0.81 -16.38 25.49
CA GLN A 38 -0.20 -15.83 26.70
C GLN A 38 1.33 -15.99 26.61
N TYR A 39 2.04 -14.92 26.21
CA TYR A 39 3.51 -14.89 26.16
C TYR A 39 4.09 -14.80 27.59
N PRO A 40 4.99 -15.71 28.01
CA PRO A 40 5.61 -15.67 29.32
C PRO A 40 6.99 -15.03 29.23
N TYR A 41 7.04 -13.72 28.97
CA TYR A 41 8.23 -12.92 29.25
C TYR A 41 7.77 -11.57 29.76
N SER A 42 7.88 -11.35 31.07
CA SER A 42 7.80 -10.04 31.70
C SER A 42 9.04 -9.22 31.33
N VAL A 43 9.15 -8.88 30.05
CA VAL A 43 9.97 -7.76 29.62
C VAL A 43 9.12 -6.53 29.88
N ASN A 44 9.66 -5.60 30.67
CA ASN A 44 9.05 -4.32 30.92
C ASN A 44 9.11 -3.48 29.62
N MET A 45 8.26 -3.83 28.66
CA MET A 45 8.02 -3.05 27.45
C MET A 45 7.16 -1.86 27.87
N PRO A 46 7.59 -0.60 27.69
CA PRO A 46 6.70 0.55 27.85
C PRO A 46 5.50 0.31 26.94
N ALA A 47 4.32 0.20 27.54
CA ALA A 47 3.08 -0.25 26.92
C ALA A 47 3.00 0.11 25.44
N PHE A 48 3.44 -0.80 24.58
CA PHE A 48 3.15 -0.73 23.18
C PHE A 48 1.67 -1.03 23.14
N ASN A 49 0.87 0.03 23.04
CA ASN A 49 -0.52 -0.06 22.69
C ASN A 49 -0.50 -0.03 21.17
N PRO A 50 -0.31 -1.17 20.46
CA PRO A 50 -0.66 -1.17 19.06
C PRO A 50 -2.12 -0.77 19.09
N ARG A 51 -2.44 0.40 18.54
CA ARG A 51 -3.85 0.70 18.29
C ARG A 51 -4.30 -0.48 17.44
N HIS A 52 -4.97 -1.42 18.07
CA HIS A 52 -5.69 -2.48 17.41
C HIS A 52 -6.75 -1.70 16.64
N MET A 53 -6.41 -1.28 15.41
CA MET A 53 -7.40 -0.95 14.42
C MET A 53 -8.04 -2.27 14.07
N SER A 54 -8.89 -2.73 14.98
CA SER A 54 -9.85 -3.77 14.73
C SER A 54 -10.56 -3.35 13.46
N ASN A 55 -10.44 -4.18 12.43
CA ASN A 55 -11.38 -4.25 11.32
C ASN A 55 -12.79 -4.49 11.90
N GLN A 56 -13.40 -3.44 12.43
CA GLN A 56 -14.84 -3.37 12.57
C GLN A 56 -15.35 -2.82 11.26
N TYR A 57 -15.92 -3.74 10.47
CA TYR A 57 -16.83 -3.44 9.37
C TYR A 57 -17.73 -2.25 9.76
N GLY A 58 -17.41 -1.05 9.26
CA GLY A 58 -18.18 0.18 9.52
C GLY A 58 -17.37 1.46 9.75
N ASN A 59 -16.11 1.39 10.21
CA ASN A 59 -15.31 2.61 10.47
C ASN A 59 -14.37 2.94 9.31
N GLN A 60 -14.37 4.21 8.88
CA GLN A 60 -13.45 4.72 7.87
C GLN A 60 -11.99 4.60 8.34
N ILE A 61 -11.10 4.21 7.43
CA ILE A 61 -9.66 4.14 7.71
C ILE A 61 -9.15 5.57 7.88
N GLN A 62 -8.45 5.85 8.98
CA GLN A 62 -7.82 7.14 9.18
C GLN A 62 -6.66 7.32 8.19
N MET A 63 -6.76 8.33 7.33
CA MET A 63 -5.75 8.63 6.31
C MET A 63 -4.59 9.43 6.93
N THR A 64 -3.64 8.71 7.51
CA THR A 64 -2.42 9.26 8.10
C THR A 64 -1.24 8.34 7.78
N ASP A 65 -0.03 8.86 7.88
CA ASP A 65 1.18 8.08 7.66
C ASP A 65 1.55 7.31 8.94
N TYR A 66 1.39 5.99 8.89
CA TYR A 66 1.63 5.08 10.03
C TYR A 66 3.10 4.66 10.16
N GLY A 67 3.97 5.03 9.22
CA GLY A 67 5.36 4.61 9.24
C GLY A 67 6.17 5.30 10.36
N PRO A 68 7.28 4.71 10.83
CA PRO A 68 7.81 3.40 10.47
C PRO A 68 7.27 2.25 11.35
N ALA A 69 6.10 2.43 12.00
CA ALA A 69 5.58 1.43 12.93
C ALA A 69 5.08 0.15 12.21
N PRO A 70 5.04 -1.00 12.90
CA PRO A 70 4.35 -2.19 12.40
C PRO A 70 2.90 -1.86 12.02
N PHE A 71 2.49 -2.26 10.82
CA PHE A 71 1.23 -1.82 10.23
C PHE A 71 0.59 -2.93 9.38
N SER A 72 -0.74 -3.04 9.46
CA SER A 72 -1.56 -3.91 8.62
C SER A 72 -2.90 -3.22 8.40
N VAL A 73 -3.42 -3.28 7.17
CA VAL A 73 -4.67 -2.62 6.77
C VAL A 73 -5.33 -3.39 5.63
N ASN A 74 -6.65 -3.24 5.48
CA ASN A 74 -7.30 -3.58 4.21
C ASN A 74 -6.91 -2.52 3.16
N ILE A 75 -5.90 -2.83 2.34
CA ILE A 75 -5.33 -1.87 1.38
C ILE A 75 -6.30 -1.53 0.24
N GLU A 76 -7.11 -2.49 -0.22
CA GLU A 76 -8.17 -2.25 -1.20
C GLU A 76 -9.13 -1.17 -0.67
N GLN A 77 -9.64 -1.35 0.55
CA GLN A 77 -10.55 -0.40 1.19
C GLN A 77 -9.88 0.97 1.38
N ALA A 78 -8.62 1.01 1.84
CA ALA A 78 -7.89 2.26 2.03
C ALA A 78 -7.74 3.02 0.70
N THR A 79 -7.33 2.30 -0.35
CA THR A 79 -7.11 2.86 -1.69
C THR A 79 -8.40 3.41 -2.29
N LYS A 80 -9.50 2.64 -2.22
CA LYS A 80 -10.82 3.08 -2.72
C LYS A 80 -11.40 4.24 -1.92
N GLN A 81 -11.13 4.31 -0.60
CA GLN A 81 -11.58 5.40 0.27
C GLN A 81 -10.81 6.71 0.02
N ASN A 82 -9.54 6.66 -0.38
CA ASN A 82 -8.75 7.87 -0.63
C ASN A 82 -9.33 8.69 -1.78
N THR A 83 -9.54 9.99 -1.56
CA THR A 83 -10.00 10.95 -2.56
C THR A 83 -8.94 11.94 -2.99
N ASN A 84 -7.81 12.00 -2.27
CA ASN A 84 -6.71 12.92 -2.57
C ASN A 84 -5.91 12.41 -3.76
N PHE A 85 -5.30 13.33 -4.51
CA PHE A 85 -4.35 12.97 -5.56
C PHE A 85 -3.21 12.09 -5.04
N ARG A 86 -2.65 12.43 -3.87
CA ARG A 86 -1.64 11.61 -3.18
C ARG A 86 -1.81 11.68 -1.67
N THR A 87 -1.69 10.55 -0.99
CA THR A 87 -1.62 10.48 0.47
C THR A 87 -0.63 9.41 0.88
N ALA A 88 0.41 9.77 1.63
CA ALA A 88 1.31 8.81 2.24
C ALA A 88 0.56 8.06 3.34
N LEU A 89 0.49 6.73 3.23
CA LEU A 89 -0.12 5.86 4.22
C LEU A 89 0.94 5.23 5.13
N TRP A 90 2.14 4.97 4.61
CA TRP A 90 3.23 4.43 5.40
C TRP A 90 4.58 4.81 4.80
N THR A 91 5.45 5.46 5.58
CA THR A 91 6.81 5.81 5.19
C THR A 91 7.82 5.26 6.20
N GLY A 92 8.69 4.34 5.75
CA GLY A 92 9.82 3.83 6.54
C GLY A 92 11.15 4.16 5.88
N ASP A 93 12.22 3.50 6.30
CA ASP A 93 13.58 3.80 5.82
C ASP A 93 13.88 3.23 4.43
N HIS A 94 13.14 2.19 4.01
CA HIS A 94 13.43 1.41 2.80
C HIS A 94 12.30 1.39 1.77
N LEU A 95 11.08 1.75 2.18
CA LEU A 95 9.95 1.84 1.27
C LEU A 95 8.95 2.89 1.73
N GLN A 96 8.15 3.37 0.79
CA GLN A 96 7.02 4.25 1.05
C GLN A 96 5.79 3.76 0.29
N LEU A 97 4.66 3.67 0.99
CA LEU A 97 3.34 3.37 0.45
C LEU A 97 2.50 4.65 0.38
N THR A 98 2.03 5.00 -0.82
CA THR A 98 1.09 6.08 -1.04
C THR A 98 -0.21 5.58 -1.68
N LEU A 99 -1.30 6.28 -1.41
CA LEU A 99 -2.60 6.11 -2.06
C LEU A 99 -2.81 7.26 -3.04
N MET A 100 -3.43 6.99 -4.17
CA MET A 100 -3.72 8.00 -5.18
C MET A 100 -5.13 7.84 -5.76
N SER A 101 -5.73 8.97 -6.12
CA SER A 101 -7.00 9.07 -6.82
C SER A 101 -6.82 10.01 -7.99
N ILE A 102 -6.79 9.48 -9.20
CA ILE A 102 -6.60 10.26 -10.43
C ILE A 102 -7.97 10.50 -11.06
N ASN A 103 -8.37 11.76 -11.24
CA ASN A 103 -9.69 12.03 -11.83
C ASN A 103 -9.73 11.65 -13.31
N VAL A 104 -10.94 11.60 -13.87
CA VAL A 104 -11.16 11.27 -15.28
C VAL A 104 -10.42 12.26 -16.17
N GLY A 105 -9.61 11.74 -17.10
CA GLY A 105 -8.80 12.54 -18.02
C GLY A 105 -7.55 13.18 -17.41
N GLU A 106 -7.32 12.99 -16.10
CA GLU A 106 -6.05 13.35 -15.47
C GLU A 106 -5.03 12.20 -15.63
N ASP A 107 -3.77 12.52 -15.34
CA ASP A 107 -2.67 11.58 -15.25
C ASP A 107 -1.87 11.83 -13.97
N ILE A 108 -0.94 10.92 -13.66
CA ILE A 108 0.00 11.12 -12.55
C ILE A 108 0.97 12.27 -12.87
N GLY A 109 1.35 12.38 -14.15
CA GLY A 109 2.40 13.27 -14.62
C GLY A 109 3.62 12.46 -15.06
N LEU A 110 4.36 12.99 -16.03
CA LEU A 110 5.55 12.35 -16.55
C LEU A 110 6.70 12.48 -15.52
N GLU A 111 7.12 11.35 -14.97
CA GLU A 111 8.15 11.27 -13.94
C GLU A 111 9.31 10.35 -14.36
N ASN A 112 10.45 10.49 -13.69
CA ASN A 112 11.59 9.57 -13.77
C ASN A 112 12.30 9.55 -12.41
N HIS A 113 12.44 8.37 -11.83
CA HIS A 113 13.14 8.18 -10.57
C HIS A 113 14.42 7.36 -10.80
N PRO A 114 15.62 7.97 -10.89
CA PRO A 114 16.84 7.27 -11.27
C PRO A 114 17.39 6.32 -10.21
N ASN A 115 16.95 6.44 -8.95
CA ASN A 115 17.56 5.78 -7.80
C ASN A 115 16.59 4.89 -7.01
N LEU A 116 15.39 4.63 -7.52
CA LEU A 116 14.39 3.79 -6.87
C LEU A 116 13.56 3.06 -7.90
N ASP A 117 13.10 1.88 -7.53
CA ASP A 117 12.04 1.18 -8.24
C ASP A 117 10.68 1.59 -7.67
N GLN A 118 9.65 1.51 -8.51
CA GLN A 118 8.28 1.79 -8.11
C GLN A 118 7.35 0.64 -8.53
N PHE A 119 6.49 0.24 -7.62
CA PHE A 119 5.40 -0.71 -7.84
C PHE A 119 4.07 0.01 -7.71
N ILE A 120 3.15 -0.22 -8.63
CA ILE A 120 1.79 0.31 -8.59
C ILE A 120 0.80 -0.84 -8.72
N ARG A 121 -0.29 -0.79 -7.95
CA ARG A 121 -1.45 -1.64 -8.15
C ARG A 121 -2.70 -0.80 -8.33
N ILE A 122 -3.50 -1.15 -9.33
CA ILE A 122 -4.80 -0.55 -9.59
C ILE A 122 -5.87 -1.33 -8.81
N GLU A 123 -6.73 -0.61 -8.10
CA GLU A 123 -7.84 -1.15 -7.30
C GLU A 123 -9.22 -0.74 -7.84
N GLN A 124 -9.29 0.27 -8.73
CA GLN A 124 -10.53 0.68 -9.39
C GLN A 124 -10.22 1.57 -10.59
N GLY A 125 -11.02 1.44 -11.65
CA GLY A 125 -10.96 2.28 -12.84
C GLY A 125 -10.11 1.67 -13.95
N GLN A 126 -9.90 2.42 -15.02
CA GLN A 126 -9.10 2.02 -16.17
C GLN A 126 -8.10 3.12 -16.52
N GLY A 127 -6.92 2.72 -16.96
CA GLY A 127 -5.89 3.64 -17.38
C GLY A 127 -4.99 3.11 -18.48
N LEU A 128 -4.07 3.96 -18.90
CA LEU A 128 -2.98 3.64 -19.82
C LEU A 128 -1.67 3.90 -19.09
N ALA A 129 -0.89 2.84 -18.88
CA ALA A 129 0.48 2.92 -18.38
C ALA A 129 1.43 3.09 -19.57
N MET A 130 2.31 4.08 -19.51
CA MET A 130 3.33 4.32 -20.53
C MET A 130 4.71 4.35 -19.88
N MET A 131 5.70 3.70 -20.50
CA MET A 131 7.09 3.72 -20.00
C MET A 131 8.12 3.74 -21.15
N GLY A 132 9.29 4.29 -20.87
CA GLY A 132 10.36 4.39 -21.86
C GLY A 132 11.72 4.82 -21.31
N ASP A 133 12.75 4.77 -22.17
CA ASP A 133 14.12 5.21 -21.83
C ASP A 133 14.29 6.74 -21.90
N SER A 134 13.37 7.45 -22.54
CA SER A 134 13.41 8.90 -22.68
C SER A 134 12.00 9.47 -22.76
N MET A 135 11.81 10.73 -22.35
CA MET A 135 10.51 11.44 -22.45
C MET A 135 9.90 11.42 -23.86
N ASP A 136 10.72 11.42 -24.91
CA ASP A 136 10.28 11.44 -26.31
C ASP A 136 10.01 10.03 -26.88
N ARG A 137 10.25 8.97 -26.09
CA ARG A 137 10.16 7.59 -26.53
C ARG A 137 9.56 6.71 -25.43
N MET A 138 8.23 6.60 -25.47
CA MET A 138 7.39 5.86 -24.52
C MET A 138 6.87 4.57 -25.18
N ASP A 139 7.82 3.67 -25.48
CA ASP A 139 7.69 2.48 -26.32
C ASP A 139 6.78 1.42 -25.68
N PHE A 140 6.80 1.34 -24.35
CA PHE A 140 5.90 0.47 -23.60
C PHE A 140 4.59 1.20 -23.35
N GLN A 141 3.49 0.59 -23.79
CA GLN A 141 2.14 1.05 -23.50
C GLN A 141 1.26 -0.14 -23.16
N ALA A 142 0.53 -0.06 -22.06
CA ALA A 142 -0.38 -1.11 -21.63
C ALA A 142 -1.65 -0.51 -21.03
N ASN A 143 -2.80 -1.00 -21.49
CA ASN A 143 -4.05 -0.75 -20.79
C ASN A 143 -3.99 -1.48 -19.44
N VAL A 144 -4.43 -0.79 -18.39
CA VAL A 144 -4.46 -1.29 -17.02
C VAL A 144 -5.83 -1.06 -16.42
N GLU A 145 -6.26 -1.95 -15.55
CA GLU A 145 -7.56 -1.92 -14.89
C GLU A 145 -7.45 -2.55 -13.50
N ASP A 146 -8.57 -2.71 -12.81
CA ASP A 146 -8.64 -3.40 -11.52
C ASP A 146 -7.85 -4.73 -11.53
N ASP A 147 -7.18 -5.03 -10.42
CA ASP A 147 -6.23 -6.13 -10.24
C ASP A 147 -4.90 -6.08 -11.02
N PHE A 148 -4.67 -5.10 -11.89
CA PHE A 148 -3.39 -4.99 -12.59
C PHE A 148 -2.30 -4.39 -11.71
N ILE A 149 -1.08 -4.88 -11.90
CA ILE A 149 0.15 -4.29 -11.35
C ILE A 149 0.97 -3.62 -12.47
N ILE A 150 1.75 -2.63 -12.09
CA ILE A 150 2.75 -1.98 -12.94
C ILE A 150 4.06 -1.94 -12.14
N ILE A 151 5.14 -2.42 -12.75
CA ILE A 151 6.49 -2.32 -12.20
C ILE A 151 7.26 -1.32 -13.06
N ILE A 152 7.82 -0.31 -12.40
CA ILE A 152 8.56 0.79 -13.02
C ILE A 152 10.00 0.71 -12.50
N PRO A 153 10.94 0.17 -13.30
CA PRO A 153 12.34 0.13 -12.92
C PRO A 153 12.95 1.53 -12.81
N ALA A 154 13.93 1.66 -11.93
CA ALA A 154 14.72 2.88 -11.78
C ALA A 154 15.23 3.41 -13.14
N GLY A 155 15.11 4.72 -13.32
CA GLY A 155 15.57 5.42 -14.53
C GLY A 155 14.60 5.39 -15.71
N LYS A 156 13.48 4.66 -15.64
CA LYS A 156 12.45 4.71 -16.68
C LYS A 156 11.59 5.96 -16.56
N TRP A 157 11.43 6.65 -17.68
CA TRP A 157 10.37 7.64 -17.83
C TRP A 157 9.03 6.92 -17.82
N HIS A 158 8.07 7.44 -17.06
CA HIS A 158 6.77 6.78 -16.89
C HIS A 158 5.64 7.78 -16.68
N ASN A 159 4.43 7.41 -17.10
CA ASN A 159 3.20 8.10 -16.79
C ASN A 159 2.04 7.10 -16.74
N ILE A 160 1.01 7.39 -15.94
CA ILE A 160 -0.24 6.65 -15.92
C ILE A 160 -1.38 7.63 -16.10
N ILE A 161 -2.18 7.41 -17.14
CA ILE A 161 -3.28 8.28 -17.55
C ILE A 161 -4.60 7.57 -17.23
N ASN A 162 -5.54 8.26 -16.58
CA ASN A 162 -6.89 7.75 -16.41
C ASN A 162 -7.67 7.89 -17.71
N THR A 163 -7.88 6.77 -18.39
CA THR A 163 -8.64 6.68 -19.65
C THR A 163 -10.07 6.18 -19.45
N GLY A 164 -10.47 5.90 -18.22
CA GLY A 164 -11.80 5.45 -17.85
C GLY A 164 -12.80 6.60 -17.68
N ASN A 165 -13.97 6.27 -17.13
CA ASN A 165 -15.07 7.21 -16.87
C ASN A 165 -15.35 7.43 -15.37
N ILE A 166 -14.50 6.89 -14.50
CA ILE A 166 -14.52 7.06 -13.04
C ILE A 166 -13.09 7.37 -12.55
N PRO A 167 -12.90 7.86 -11.31
CA PRO A 167 -11.56 8.02 -10.75
C PRO A 167 -10.77 6.71 -10.75
N LEU A 168 -9.51 6.76 -11.18
CA LEU A 168 -8.58 5.65 -11.10
C LEU A 168 -7.99 5.63 -9.69
N LYS A 169 -8.26 4.55 -8.95
CA LYS A 169 -7.76 4.32 -7.59
C LYS A 169 -6.60 3.36 -7.64
N LEU A 170 -5.48 3.79 -7.07
CA LEU A 170 -4.26 2.99 -7.04
C LEU A 170 -3.49 3.26 -5.76
N TYR A 171 -2.64 2.31 -5.39
CA TYR A 171 -1.57 2.55 -4.43
C TYR A 171 -0.22 2.35 -5.11
N SER A 172 0.77 3.09 -4.61
CA SER A 172 2.14 3.07 -5.11
C SER A 172 3.10 2.73 -3.97
N ILE A 173 4.07 1.87 -4.25
CA ILE A 173 5.18 1.55 -3.36
C ILE A 173 6.47 2.02 -4.03
N TYR A 174 7.19 2.92 -3.37
CA TYR A 174 8.52 3.38 -3.77
C TYR A 174 9.57 2.69 -2.93
N ALA A 175 10.69 2.26 -3.52
CA ALA A 175 11.81 1.67 -2.80
C ALA A 175 13.16 2.15 -3.36
N PRO A 176 13.91 3.04 -2.66
CA PRO A 176 13.59 3.71 -1.38
C PRO A 176 12.42 4.72 -1.42
N PRO A 177 12.03 5.31 -0.27
CA PRO A 177 11.01 6.37 -0.20
C PRO A 177 11.29 7.56 -1.12
N GLN A 178 10.23 8.11 -1.72
CA GLN A 178 10.34 9.27 -2.63
C GLN A 178 9.91 10.58 -1.95
N HIS A 179 8.75 10.61 -1.31
CA HIS A 179 8.16 11.82 -0.73
C HIS A 179 8.45 11.95 0.78
N PRO A 180 8.37 13.16 1.36
CA PRO A 180 8.45 13.34 2.81
C PRO A 180 7.41 12.51 3.57
N HIS A 181 7.73 12.13 4.82
CA HIS A 181 6.78 11.48 5.72
C HIS A 181 5.54 12.35 5.92
N GLY A 182 4.35 11.74 5.89
CA GLY A 182 3.08 12.46 6.07
C GLY A 182 2.61 13.28 4.87
N THR A 183 3.20 13.08 3.68
CA THR A 183 2.82 13.81 2.46
C THR A 183 1.33 13.64 2.13
N VAL A 184 0.63 14.76 1.94
CA VAL A 184 -0.74 14.81 1.41
C VAL A 184 -0.81 15.88 0.33
N HIS A 185 -1.16 15.47 -0.89
CA HIS A 185 -1.48 16.36 -2.00
C HIS A 185 -2.96 16.15 -2.32
N MET A 186 -3.79 17.15 -2.01
CA MET A 186 -5.23 17.06 -2.27
C MET A 186 -5.49 17.03 -3.77
N THR A 187 -4.76 17.86 -4.53
CA THR A 187 -4.89 17.98 -5.98
C THR A 187 -3.60 17.63 -6.71
N LYS A 188 -3.72 17.37 -8.01
CA LYS A 188 -2.57 17.22 -8.91
C LYS A 188 -1.67 18.47 -8.90
N SER A 189 -2.27 19.66 -8.91
CA SER A 189 -1.52 20.92 -8.89
C SER A 189 -0.66 21.07 -7.63
N ASP A 190 -1.14 20.59 -6.46
CA ASP A 190 -0.35 20.61 -5.22
C ASP A 190 0.88 19.70 -5.36
N ALA A 191 0.69 18.51 -5.95
CA ALA A 191 1.77 17.57 -6.19
C ALA A 191 2.82 18.12 -7.15
N GLU A 192 2.41 18.66 -8.30
CA GLU A 192 3.32 19.26 -9.26
C GLU A 192 4.08 20.47 -8.66
N ALA A 193 3.42 21.28 -7.82
CA ALA A 193 4.08 22.38 -7.13
C ALA A 193 5.14 21.88 -6.15
N ALA A 194 4.85 20.82 -5.39
CA ALA A 194 5.80 20.21 -4.47
C ALA A 194 7.02 19.61 -5.20
N GLU A 195 6.82 18.89 -6.31
CA GLU A 195 7.93 18.32 -7.09
C GLU A 195 8.82 19.42 -7.70
N ARG A 196 8.22 20.49 -8.24
CA ARG A 196 8.98 21.65 -8.76
C ARG A 196 9.85 22.33 -7.71
N MET A 197 9.42 22.34 -6.45
CA MET A 197 10.21 22.92 -5.35
C MET A 197 11.38 22.03 -4.93
N ARG A 198 11.32 20.71 -5.19
CA ARG A 198 12.40 19.76 -4.84
C ARG A 198 13.49 19.66 -5.90
N MET A 199 13.20 20.08 -7.13
CA MET A 199 14.15 20.13 -8.24
C MET A 199 14.98 21.43 -8.30
N GLN A 200 14.75 22.38 -7.38
CA GLN A 200 15.51 23.64 -7.25
C GLN A 200 16.56 23.51 -6.16
#